data_AF-A0A432TIP1-F1
#
_entry.id   AF-A0A432TIP1-F1
#
_cell.length_a   1.000
_cell.length_b   1.000
_cell.length_c   1.000
_cell.angle_alpha   90.00
_cell.angle_beta   90.00
_cell.angle_gamma   90.00
#
_symmetry.space_group_name_H-M   'P 1'
#
loop_
_entity.id
_entity.type
_entity.pdbx_description
1 polymer ?
#
loop_
_entity_poly.entity_id
_entity_poly.type
_entity_poly.pdbx_seq_one_letter_code
_entity_poly.pdbx_strand_id
1 'polypeptide(L)'
;MKKVLLVAAATAISMGSFSVQASGEAMYNNLGCSGCHGAGGNSMVPSYPSLAGKDAGWIFQQLKDFQSGKRVDPTMNAMAPMAAGHEQAIADFLAGK
;
A
#
# COMPACT_ATOMS: atom_id res chain seq x y z
N MET A 1 -28.19 41.67 -28.59
CA MET A 1 -28.05 41.55 -27.12
C MET A 1 -28.58 40.19 -26.67
N LYS A 2 -27.72 39.18 -26.48
CA LYS A 2 -28.02 37.98 -25.68
C LYS A 2 -26.68 37.35 -25.30
N LYS A 3 -26.20 37.66 -24.10
CA LYS A 3 -25.00 37.06 -23.52
C LYS A 3 -25.42 35.72 -22.92
N VAL A 4 -25.00 34.61 -23.54
CA VAL A 4 -25.15 33.27 -22.95
C VAL A 4 -23.90 33.04 -22.10
N LEU A 5 -24.07 33.12 -20.79
CA LEU A 5 -23.05 32.76 -19.80
C LEU A 5 -22.96 31.23 -19.75
N LEU A 6 -21.85 30.68 -20.23
CA LEU A 6 -21.46 29.29 -20.00
C LEU A 6 -20.83 29.19 -18.61
N VAL A 7 -21.52 28.55 -17.67
CA VAL A 7 -20.94 28.10 -16.40
C VAL A 7 -20.38 26.71 -16.63
N ALA A 8 -19.08 26.60 -16.84
CA ALA A 8 -18.38 25.32 -16.81
C ALA A 8 -18.08 24.97 -15.34
N ALA A 9 -18.90 24.10 -14.76
CA ALA A 9 -18.58 23.46 -13.49
C ALA A 9 -17.47 22.43 -13.74
N ALA A 10 -16.23 22.77 -13.41
CA ALA A 10 -15.12 21.85 -13.42
C ALA A 10 -15.21 20.94 -12.18
N THR A 11 -15.88 19.80 -12.33
CA THR A 11 -15.77 18.68 -11.38
C THR A 11 -14.37 18.08 -11.50
N ALA A 12 -13.49 18.43 -10.57
CA ALA A 12 -12.18 17.80 -10.42
C ALA A 12 -12.37 16.35 -9.95
N ILE A 13 -12.39 15.41 -10.88
CA ILE A 13 -12.25 13.98 -10.59
C ILE A 13 -10.79 13.77 -10.21
N SER A 14 -10.53 13.47 -8.93
CA SER A 14 -9.19 13.09 -8.45
C SER A 14 -8.74 11.78 -9.11
N MET A 15 -7.97 11.89 -10.19
CA MET A 15 -7.35 10.77 -10.90
C MET A 15 -6.10 10.21 -10.18
N GLY A 16 -5.78 10.68 -8.97
CA GLY A 16 -4.51 10.38 -8.28
C GLY A 16 -4.43 9.01 -7.61
N SER A 17 -5.55 8.40 -7.21
CA SER A 17 -5.51 7.20 -6.36
C SER A 17 -5.22 5.90 -7.12
N PHE A 18 -5.66 5.79 -8.38
CA PHE A 18 -5.54 4.54 -9.15
C PHE A 18 -4.10 4.21 -9.56
N SER A 19 -3.31 5.23 -9.94
CA SER A 19 -1.93 5.04 -10.37
C SER A 19 -1.00 4.66 -9.21
N VAL A 20 -1.28 5.16 -7.99
CA VAL A 20 -0.53 4.81 -6.77
C VAL A 20 -0.90 3.42 -6.27
N GLN A 21 -2.17 3.00 -6.38
CA GLN A 21 -2.58 1.63 -6.02
C GLN A 21 -2.00 0.57 -6.96
N ALA A 22 -1.98 0.84 -8.28
CA ALA A 22 -1.37 -0.06 -9.25
C ALA A 22 0.13 -0.25 -9.01
N SER A 23 0.83 0.79 -8.55
CA SER A 23 2.24 0.66 -8.16
C SER A 23 2.40 -0.10 -6.84
N GLY A 24 1.50 0.09 -5.87
CA GLY A 24 1.49 -0.66 -4.61
C GLY A 24 1.34 -2.16 -4.78
N GLU A 25 0.39 -2.61 -5.61
CA GLU A 25 0.20 -4.04 -5.93
C GLU A 25 1.42 -4.64 -6.62
N ALA A 26 1.97 -3.91 -7.60
CA ALA A 26 3.16 -4.34 -8.32
C ALA A 26 4.36 -4.50 -7.37
N MET A 27 4.60 -3.52 -6.48
CA MET A 27 5.70 -3.58 -5.52
C MET A 27 5.51 -4.69 -4.49
N TYR A 28 4.29 -4.87 -3.96
CA TYR A 28 3.98 -5.96 -3.05
C TYR A 28 4.31 -7.35 -3.65
N ASN A 29 4.02 -7.54 -4.93
CA ASN A 29 4.31 -8.80 -5.62
C ASN A 29 5.80 -8.93 -6.00
N ASN A 30 6.39 -7.88 -6.59
CA ASN A 30 7.77 -7.91 -7.09
C ASN A 30 8.82 -8.03 -5.97
N LEU A 31 8.52 -7.51 -4.78
CA LEU A 31 9.38 -7.61 -3.61
C LEU A 31 9.17 -8.93 -2.82
N GLY A 32 8.32 -9.83 -3.32
CA GLY A 32 8.10 -11.16 -2.76
C GLY A 32 7.23 -11.20 -1.50
N CYS A 33 6.56 -10.10 -1.14
CA CYS A 33 5.73 -10.02 0.06
C CYS A 33 4.59 -11.05 0.03
N SER A 34 4.00 -11.26 -1.16
CA SER A 34 2.93 -12.23 -1.40
C SER A 34 3.31 -13.68 -1.13
N GLY A 35 4.61 -14.02 -1.13
CA GLY A 35 5.08 -15.37 -0.84
C GLY A 35 4.77 -15.84 0.59
N CYS A 36 4.77 -14.92 1.56
CA CYS A 36 4.44 -15.23 2.96
C CYS A 36 3.09 -14.66 3.39
N HIS A 37 2.77 -13.44 2.96
CA HIS A 37 1.54 -12.75 3.33
C HIS A 37 0.36 -13.06 2.40
N GLY A 38 0.57 -13.88 1.38
CA GLY A 38 -0.46 -14.36 0.45
C GLY A 38 -0.87 -13.34 -0.60
N ALA A 39 -1.68 -13.79 -1.56
CA ALA A 39 -2.21 -12.93 -2.62
C ALA A 39 -3.08 -11.81 -2.03
N GLY A 40 -2.78 -10.57 -2.38
CA GLY A 40 -3.46 -9.39 -1.83
C GLY A 40 -3.35 -9.25 -0.31
N GLY A 41 -2.38 -9.89 0.34
CA GLY A 41 -2.25 -9.85 1.80
C GLY A 41 -3.14 -10.86 2.54
N ASN A 42 -3.77 -11.81 1.86
CA ASN A 42 -4.54 -12.88 2.50
C ASN A 42 -3.68 -14.13 2.69
N SER A 43 -3.00 -14.25 3.84
CA SER A 43 -2.15 -15.39 4.11
C SER A 43 -2.97 -16.65 4.36
N MET A 44 -2.49 -17.79 3.84
CA MET A 44 -3.05 -19.11 4.10
C MET A 44 -2.30 -19.86 5.21
N VAL A 45 -1.22 -19.29 5.72
CA VAL A 45 -0.33 -19.93 6.70
C VAL A 45 -0.47 -19.19 8.04
N PRO A 46 -0.94 -19.82 9.12
CA PRO A 46 -1.21 -19.13 10.39
C PRO A 46 -0.02 -18.40 11.02
N SER A 47 1.21 -18.82 10.74
CA SER A 47 2.43 -18.16 11.25
C SER A 47 2.73 -16.83 10.55
N TYR A 48 2.17 -16.60 9.36
CA TYR A 48 2.32 -15.35 8.63
C TYR A 48 1.02 -14.55 8.71
N PRO A 49 1.03 -13.32 9.23
CA PRO A 49 -0.19 -12.57 9.39
C PRO A 49 -0.76 -12.18 8.02
N SER A 50 -2.08 -12.31 7.85
CA SER A 50 -2.78 -11.60 6.79
C SER A 50 -2.70 -10.10 7.03
N LEU A 51 -2.48 -9.34 5.96
CA LEU A 51 -2.35 -7.89 5.95
C LEU A 51 -3.51 -7.18 5.24
N ALA A 52 -4.31 -7.91 4.47
CA ALA A 52 -5.50 -7.40 3.79
C ALA A 52 -6.44 -6.68 4.78
N GLY A 53 -6.95 -5.51 4.39
CA GLY A 53 -7.92 -4.71 5.13
C GLY A 53 -7.38 -4.05 6.40
N LYS A 54 -6.07 -4.15 6.70
CA LYS A 54 -5.48 -3.43 7.81
C LYS A 54 -5.29 -1.96 7.45
N ASP A 55 -5.33 -1.10 8.47
CA ASP A 55 -5.08 0.33 8.30
C ASP A 55 -3.73 0.60 7.62
N ALA A 56 -3.72 1.46 6.61
CA ALA A 56 -2.53 1.78 5.84
C ALA A 56 -1.45 2.45 6.71
N GLY A 57 -1.85 3.36 7.62
CA GLY A 57 -0.93 4.01 8.55
C GLY A 57 -0.25 3.01 9.47
N TRP A 58 -1.00 2.02 9.96
CA TRP A 58 -0.47 0.92 10.75
C TRP A 58 0.55 0.09 9.96
N ILE A 59 0.23 -0.34 8.73
CA ILE A 59 1.14 -1.13 7.89
C ILE A 59 2.42 -0.35 7.60
N PHE A 60 2.28 0.92 7.20
CA PHE A 60 3.42 1.82 6.97
C PHE A 60 4.31 1.89 8.21
N GLN A 61 3.74 2.13 9.39
CA GLN A 61 4.51 2.21 10.63
C GLN A 61 5.19 0.89 10.98
N GLN A 62 4.56 -0.26 10.71
CA GLN A 62 5.21 -1.56 10.94
C GLN A 62 6.43 -1.73 10.04
N LEU A 63 6.33 -1.37 8.76
CA LEU A 63 7.48 -1.40 7.85
C LEU A 63 8.61 -0.50 8.35
N LYS A 64 8.31 0.74 8.77
CA LYS A 64 9.33 1.65 9.33
C LYS A 64 9.95 1.12 10.62
N ASP A 65 9.15 0.52 11.49
CA ASP A 65 9.62 -0.03 12.76
C ASP A 65 10.55 -1.25 12.53
N PHE A 66 10.26 -2.09 11.53
CA PHE A 66 11.17 -3.18 11.13
C PHE A 66 12.45 -2.67 10.47
N GLN A 67 12.35 -1.69 9.57
CA GLN A 67 13.52 -1.09 8.90
C GLN A 67 14.49 -0.42 9.89
N SER A 68 13.95 0.24 10.92
CA SER A 68 14.74 0.91 11.96
C SER A 68 15.24 -0.02 13.07
N GLY A 69 14.75 -1.25 13.12
CA GLY A 69 15.03 -2.19 14.21
C GLY A 69 14.27 -1.91 15.50
N LYS A 70 13.36 -0.92 15.52
CA LYS A 70 12.46 -0.67 16.66
C LYS A 70 11.51 -1.84 16.92
N ARG A 71 11.07 -2.51 15.85
CA ARG A 71 10.37 -3.80 15.92
C ARG A 71 11.32 -4.88 15.41
N VAL A 72 11.47 -5.95 16.19
CA VAL A 72 12.40 -7.03 15.91
C VAL A 72 11.63 -8.30 15.53
N ASP A 73 11.88 -8.77 14.33
CA ASP A 73 11.54 -10.08 13.79
C ASP A 73 12.60 -10.41 12.71
N PRO A 74 13.41 -11.47 12.85
CA PRO A 74 14.54 -11.71 11.95
C PRO A 74 14.16 -11.72 10.46
N THR A 75 13.00 -12.27 10.14
CA THR A 75 12.48 -12.33 8.77
C THR A 75 12.10 -10.94 8.28
N MET A 76 11.27 -10.21 9.02
CA MET A 76 10.79 -8.89 8.60
C MET A 76 11.86 -7.81 8.69
N ASN A 77 12.85 -7.90 9.59
CA ASN A 77 14.00 -6.99 9.57
C ASN A 77 14.84 -7.17 8.30
N ALA A 78 14.91 -8.39 7.73
CA ALA A 78 15.58 -8.64 6.45
C ALA A 78 14.72 -8.22 5.24
N MET A 79 13.39 -8.37 5.33
CA MET A 79 12.47 -8.10 4.22
C MET A 79 12.03 -6.63 4.11
N ALA A 80 11.74 -5.96 5.23
CA ALA A 80 11.19 -4.60 5.24
C ALA A 80 12.08 -3.54 4.54
N PRO A 81 13.43 -3.63 4.54
CA PRO A 81 14.28 -2.72 3.76
C PRO A 81 14.01 -2.76 2.25
N MET A 82 13.53 -3.88 1.71
CA MET A 82 13.20 -3.99 0.28
C MET A 82 12.04 -3.09 -0.13
N ALA A 83 11.16 -2.73 0.82
CA ALA A 83 10.04 -1.83 0.60
C ALA A 83 10.42 -0.34 0.64
N ALA A 84 11.70 0.01 0.84
CA ALA A 84 12.15 1.40 0.96
C ALA A 84 11.75 2.24 -0.27
N GLY A 85 11.04 3.34 -0.03
CA GLY A 85 10.51 4.23 -1.08
C GLY A 85 9.16 3.79 -1.65
N HIS A 86 8.65 2.63 -1.23
CA HIS A 86 7.37 2.07 -1.68
C HIS A 86 6.45 1.72 -0.50
N GLU A 87 6.83 2.02 0.74
CA GLU A 87 6.11 1.59 1.94
C GLU A 87 4.65 2.07 1.93
N GLN A 88 4.43 3.35 1.61
CA GLN A 88 3.08 3.92 1.58
C GLN A 88 2.23 3.29 0.48
N ALA A 89 2.79 3.10 -0.73
CA ALA A 89 2.06 2.50 -1.84
C ALA A 89 1.64 1.05 -1.52
N ILE A 90 2.54 0.27 -0.92
CA ILE A 90 2.25 -1.10 -0.47
C ILE A 90 1.18 -1.09 0.64
N ALA A 91 1.28 -0.16 1.59
CA ALA A 91 0.31 -0.02 2.68
C ALA A 91 -1.09 0.34 2.16
N ASP A 92 -1.20 1.31 1.26
CA ASP A 92 -2.47 1.73 0.65
C ASP A 92 -3.09 0.60 -0.17
N PHE A 93 -2.26 -0.15 -0.89
CA PHE A 93 -2.70 -1.35 -1.62
C PHE A 93 -3.32 -2.38 -0.69
N LEU A 94 -2.64 -2.74 0.40
CA LEU A 94 -3.08 -3.75 1.36
C LEU A 94 -4.33 -3.33 2.13
N ALA A 95 -4.43 -2.04 2.47
CA ALA A 95 -5.60 -1.47 3.14
C ALA A 95 -6.86 -1.48 2.25
N GLY A 96 -6.69 -1.44 0.93
CA GLY A 96 -7.78 -1.49 -0.04
C GLY A 96 -8.24 -2.90 -0.43
N LYS A 97 -7.73 -3.96 0.21
CA LYS A 97 -8.15 -5.36 0.01
C LYS A 97 -9.12 -5.80 1.09
#